data_AF-A0A2D6ET96-F1
#
_entry.id   AF-A0A2D6ET96-F1
#
_cell.length_a   1.000
_cell.length_b   1.000
_cell.length_c   1.000
_cell.angle_alpha   90.00
_cell.angle_beta   90.00
_cell.angle_gamma   90.00
#
_symmetry.space_group_name_H-M   'P 1'
#
loop_
_entity.id
_entity.type
_entity.pdbx_description
1 polymer ?
#
loop_
_entity_poly.entity_id
_entity_poly.type
_entity_poly.pdbx_seq_one_letter_code
_entity_poly.pdbx_strand_id
1 'polypeptide(L)'
;MVEHKIKHEKVPEIIYDAHLVDDVVFKGLAERERNGDTALYREYHEQRDDIYDLEPEMRPKKFRDLDSYFFHHLDYDHFLIDTLDEFPDIKGNVEEVHVRSATTKQNEGSNLVDDGKKVLIRLYSDQFIEGKRICKVLRHELMHVSDMMDKSFGYGAELLDCPPMEERIIRDRYRLFWDIYIGGRLEKDGRETIATREDRKKEFDSFFGKIPEKTRDLIFEKIWEGKEPLTHDKMIEMSKDIKKIVEIAGSENTNNREKGIERIDPAQGTTCPFCGFPTSDWAKDMGNSEEVVQVVKEDFPDWDVRDSVCTRCAEYYRLKIGKW
;
A
#
# COMPACT_ATOMS: atom_id res chain seq x y z
N MET A 1 49.60 -10.24 6.89
CA MET A 1 48.93 -9.75 5.66
C MET A 1 47.44 -9.95 5.88
N VAL A 2 46.70 -8.86 6.09
CA VAL A 2 45.24 -8.91 6.25
C VAL A 2 44.65 -8.91 4.84
N GLU A 3 44.19 -10.07 4.38
CA GLU A 3 43.42 -10.18 3.15
C GLU A 3 42.15 -9.34 3.28
N HIS A 4 42.16 -8.17 2.66
CA HIS A 4 40.92 -7.45 2.37
C HIS A 4 40.16 -8.26 1.34
N LYS A 5 39.21 -9.09 1.80
CA LYS A 5 38.14 -9.59 0.94
C LYS A 5 37.39 -8.38 0.42
N ILE A 6 37.70 -8.00 -0.82
CA ILE A 6 36.87 -7.11 -1.62
C ILE A 6 35.53 -7.84 -1.72
N LYS A 7 34.54 -7.41 -0.94
CA LYS A 7 33.15 -7.81 -1.16
C LYS A 7 32.80 -7.24 -2.54
N HIS A 8 32.76 -8.08 -3.56
CA HIS A 8 32.06 -7.74 -4.78
C HIS A 8 30.64 -7.35 -4.36
N GLU A 9 30.27 -6.11 -4.62
CA GLU A 9 28.94 -5.59 -4.35
C GLU A 9 27.97 -6.42 -5.19
N LYS A 10 27.28 -7.37 -4.55
CA LYS A 10 26.31 -8.23 -5.21
C LYS A 10 25.15 -7.30 -5.56
N VAL A 11 24.96 -7.03 -6.86
CA VAL A 11 23.82 -6.26 -7.35
C VAL A 11 22.69 -7.27 -7.63
N PRO A 12 21.46 -7.02 -7.16
CA PRO A 12 20.36 -7.94 -7.42
C PRO A 12 20.04 -7.96 -8.92
N GLU A 13 19.65 -9.12 -9.43
CA GLU A 13 19.12 -9.24 -10.78
C GLU A 13 17.72 -8.63 -10.84
N ILE A 14 17.51 -7.65 -11.72
CA ILE A 14 16.20 -7.01 -11.90
C ILE A 14 15.45 -7.70 -13.03
N ILE A 15 14.27 -8.23 -12.72
CA ILE A 15 13.47 -9.03 -13.65
C ILE A 15 12.11 -8.36 -13.85
N TYR A 16 11.92 -7.77 -15.02
CA TYR A 16 10.66 -7.16 -15.41
C TYR A 16 9.69 -8.19 -15.99
N ASP A 17 8.41 -7.95 -15.78
CA ASP A 17 7.33 -8.71 -16.41
C ASP A 17 7.13 -8.31 -17.85
N ALA A 18 6.91 -9.29 -18.73
CA ALA A 18 6.73 -9.02 -20.16
C ALA A 18 5.51 -8.13 -20.44
N HIS A 19 4.40 -8.29 -19.69
CA HIS A 19 3.20 -7.46 -19.89
C HIS A 19 3.42 -6.03 -19.40
N LEU A 20 4.15 -5.85 -18.29
CA LEU A 20 4.53 -4.51 -17.85
C LEU A 20 5.41 -3.80 -18.90
N VAL A 21 6.40 -4.52 -19.43
CA VAL A 21 7.35 -3.97 -20.42
C VAL A 21 6.64 -3.55 -21.71
N ASP A 22 5.78 -4.41 -22.28
CA ASP A 22 4.98 -4.09 -23.48
C ASP A 22 4.11 -2.84 -23.24
N ASP A 23 3.37 -2.78 -22.13
CA ASP A 23 2.47 -1.66 -21.83
C ASP A 23 3.22 -0.33 -21.60
N VAL A 24 4.37 -0.37 -20.91
CA VAL A 24 5.21 0.83 -20.69
C VAL A 24 5.81 1.31 -22.00
N VAL A 25 6.35 0.41 -22.84
CA VAL A 25 6.91 0.78 -24.15
C VAL A 25 5.83 1.38 -25.05
N PHE A 26 4.68 0.73 -25.16
CA PHE A 26 3.58 1.21 -25.98
C PHE A 26 3.10 2.60 -25.54
N LYS A 27 2.87 2.80 -24.24
CA LYS A 27 2.44 4.10 -23.69
C LYS A 27 3.51 5.18 -23.81
N GLY A 28 4.78 4.82 -23.60
CA GLY A 28 5.92 5.72 -23.69
C GLY A 28 6.16 6.23 -25.10
N LEU A 29 6.09 5.35 -26.09
CA LEU A 29 6.18 5.72 -27.50
C LEU A 29 5.00 6.60 -27.93
N ALA A 30 3.78 6.26 -27.51
CA ALA A 30 2.60 7.09 -27.79
C ALA A 30 2.69 8.49 -27.16
N GLU A 31 3.29 8.63 -25.97
CA GLU A 31 3.54 9.93 -25.35
C GLU A 31 4.61 10.74 -26.10
N ARG A 32 5.69 10.09 -26.56
CA ARG A 32 6.70 10.74 -27.40
C ARG A 32 6.14 11.21 -28.73
N GLU A 33 5.28 10.40 -29.37
CA GLU A 33 4.58 10.76 -30.60
C GLU A 33 3.71 12.00 -30.39
N ARG A 34 2.90 12.03 -29.31
CA ARG A 34 2.08 13.21 -28.94
C ARG A 34 2.93 14.46 -28.73
N ASN A 35 4.16 14.31 -28.24
CA ASN A 35 5.12 15.39 -28.03
C ASN A 35 5.97 15.72 -29.28
N GLY A 36 5.69 15.08 -30.42
CA GLY A 36 6.27 15.40 -31.73
C GLY A 36 7.44 14.51 -32.18
N ASP A 37 7.89 13.56 -31.35
CA ASP A 37 8.88 12.57 -31.75
C ASP A 37 8.21 11.34 -32.38
N THR A 38 8.11 11.36 -33.70
CA THR A 38 7.48 10.30 -34.50
C THR A 38 8.49 9.30 -35.07
N ALA A 39 9.80 9.54 -34.91
CA ALA A 39 10.82 8.69 -35.51
C ALA A 39 10.89 7.35 -34.78
N LEU A 40 11.01 7.39 -33.45
CA LEU A 40 11.12 6.20 -32.62
C LEU A 40 9.82 5.38 -32.62
N TYR A 41 8.67 6.06 -32.65
CA TYR A 41 7.37 5.41 -32.80
C TYR A 41 7.28 4.61 -34.12
N ARG A 42 7.66 5.23 -35.25
CA ARG A 42 7.66 4.54 -36.55
C ARG A 42 8.63 3.37 -36.58
N GLU A 43 9.85 3.55 -36.08
CA GLU A 43 10.85 2.47 -36.01
C GLU A 43 10.32 1.27 -35.22
N TYR A 44 9.70 1.51 -34.07
CA TYR A 44 9.09 0.45 -33.28
C TYR A 44 8.01 -0.30 -34.05
N HIS A 45 7.10 0.42 -34.71
CA HIS A 45 6.00 -0.18 -35.47
C HIS A 45 6.49 -0.96 -36.69
N GLU A 46 7.48 -0.46 -37.42
CA GLU A 46 8.12 -1.19 -38.53
C GLU A 46 8.73 -2.51 -38.04
N GLN A 47 9.52 -2.48 -36.96
CA GLN A 47 10.11 -3.69 -36.38
C GLN A 47 9.06 -4.64 -35.79
N ARG A 48 7.96 -4.11 -35.22
CA ARG A 48 6.86 -4.92 -34.67
C ARG A 48 6.06 -5.59 -35.80
N ASP A 49 5.89 -4.93 -36.93
CA ASP A 49 5.21 -5.46 -38.12
C ASP A 49 6.00 -6.61 -38.75
N ASP A 50 7.33 -6.49 -38.85
CA ASP A 50 8.22 -7.56 -39.35
C ASP A 50 8.10 -8.87 -38.55
N ILE A 51 7.68 -8.82 -37.28
CA ILE A 51 7.49 -10.02 -36.45
C ILE A 51 6.29 -10.85 -36.93
N TYR A 52 5.27 -10.24 -37.54
CA TYR A 52 4.10 -10.97 -38.04
C TYR A 52 4.43 -11.86 -39.25
N ASP A 53 5.51 -11.58 -39.96
CA ASP A 53 5.98 -12.39 -41.09
C ASP A 53 6.76 -13.64 -40.64
N LEU A 54 7.07 -13.77 -39.34
CA LEU A 54 7.72 -14.95 -38.76
C LEU A 54 6.73 -16.08 -38.45
N GLU A 55 7.27 -17.28 -38.24
CA GLU A 55 6.49 -18.44 -37.77
C GLU A 55 5.79 -18.15 -36.43
N PRO A 56 4.49 -18.51 -36.27
CA PRO A 56 3.70 -18.20 -35.08
C PRO A 56 4.35 -18.56 -33.75
N GLU A 57 5.11 -19.65 -33.69
CA GLU A 57 5.77 -20.14 -32.47
C GLU A 57 6.94 -19.24 -32.03
N MET A 58 7.55 -18.52 -32.98
CA MET A 58 8.71 -17.64 -32.73
C MET A 58 8.28 -16.23 -32.30
N ARG A 59 7.08 -15.79 -32.72
CA ARG A 59 6.58 -14.42 -32.49
C ARG A 59 6.57 -14.01 -31.01
N PRO A 60 6.08 -14.83 -30.05
CA PRO A 60 6.02 -14.41 -28.65
C PRO A 60 7.39 -14.08 -28.05
N LYS A 61 8.44 -14.81 -28.43
CA LYS A 61 9.81 -14.50 -27.99
C LYS A 61 10.30 -13.21 -28.64
N LYS A 62 10.06 -13.05 -29.95
CA LYS A 62 10.49 -11.87 -30.69
C LYS A 62 9.81 -10.57 -30.24
N PHE A 63 8.53 -10.60 -29.91
CA PHE A 63 7.86 -9.45 -29.29
C PHE A 63 8.52 -9.09 -27.96
N ARG A 64 8.76 -10.07 -27.06
CA ARG A 64 9.44 -9.81 -25.79
C ARG A 64 10.85 -9.23 -25.97
N ASP A 65 11.62 -9.76 -26.91
CA ASP A 65 12.98 -9.27 -27.20
C ASP A 65 12.93 -7.82 -27.71
N LEU A 66 11.97 -7.49 -28.59
CA LEU A 66 11.75 -6.13 -29.11
C LEU A 66 11.33 -5.16 -28.01
N ASP A 67 10.31 -5.52 -27.22
CA ASP A 67 9.80 -4.66 -26.15
C ASP A 67 10.88 -4.43 -25.08
N SER A 68 11.65 -5.47 -24.72
CA SER A 68 12.79 -5.32 -23.81
C SER A 68 13.85 -4.36 -24.37
N TYR A 69 14.18 -4.46 -25.65
CA TYR A 69 15.11 -3.52 -26.30
C TYR A 69 14.61 -2.07 -26.19
N PHE A 70 13.35 -1.81 -26.56
CA PHE A 70 12.79 -0.46 -26.49
C PHE A 70 12.63 0.04 -25.06
N PHE A 71 12.35 -0.82 -24.10
CA PHE A 71 12.26 -0.44 -22.68
C PHE A 71 13.58 0.11 -22.14
N HIS A 72 14.70 -0.56 -22.44
CA HIS A 72 16.04 -0.07 -22.10
C HIS A 72 16.45 1.13 -22.96
N HIS A 73 16.08 1.16 -24.25
CA HIS A 73 16.38 2.29 -25.13
C HIS A 73 15.66 3.58 -24.71
N LEU A 74 14.45 3.45 -24.17
CA LEU A 74 13.69 4.54 -23.59
C LEU A 74 14.18 4.94 -22.20
N ASP A 75 15.17 4.22 -21.66
CA ASP A 75 15.77 4.43 -20.34
C ASP A 75 14.71 4.37 -19.25
N TYR A 76 13.88 3.31 -19.20
CA TYR A 76 12.86 3.17 -18.13
C TYR A 76 13.34 2.39 -16.91
N ASP A 77 14.44 1.65 -17.05
CA ASP A 77 15.08 0.89 -15.99
C ASP A 77 15.85 1.76 -15.00
N HIS A 78 16.39 2.91 -15.44
CA HIS A 78 17.14 3.84 -14.56
C HIS A 78 16.35 4.21 -13.30
N PHE A 79 15.03 4.41 -13.40
CA PHE A 79 14.19 4.76 -12.26
C PHE A 79 14.32 3.78 -11.09
N LEU A 80 14.38 2.47 -11.39
CA LEU A 80 14.52 1.44 -10.37
C LEU A 80 15.96 1.31 -9.91
N ILE A 81 16.92 1.36 -10.85
CA ILE A 81 18.35 1.27 -10.53
C ILE A 81 18.75 2.41 -9.59
N ASP A 82 18.45 3.66 -9.96
CA ASP A 82 18.77 4.85 -9.18
C ASP A 82 18.10 4.83 -7.81
N THR A 83 16.85 4.37 -7.72
CA THR A 83 16.16 4.28 -6.43
C THR A 83 16.75 3.17 -5.57
N LEU A 84 17.11 2.01 -6.13
CA LEU A 84 17.75 0.90 -5.38
C LEU A 84 19.11 1.29 -4.81
N ASP A 85 19.85 2.18 -5.48
CA ASP A 85 21.11 2.72 -4.97
C ASP A 85 20.91 3.53 -3.67
N GLU A 86 19.71 4.04 -3.41
CA GLU A 86 19.36 4.68 -2.16
C GLU A 86 19.17 3.69 -0.98
N PHE A 87 19.08 2.37 -1.25
CA PHE A 87 18.80 1.29 -0.29
C PHE A 87 19.89 0.20 -0.33
N PRO A 88 21.10 0.48 0.20
CA PRO A 88 22.24 -0.43 0.12
C PRO A 88 22.03 -1.74 0.90
N ASP A 89 21.18 -1.72 1.91
CA ASP A 89 20.75 -2.90 2.66
C ASP A 89 19.95 -3.88 1.79
N ILE A 90 19.05 -3.38 0.95
CA ILE A 90 18.30 -4.19 -0.01
C ILE A 90 19.25 -4.67 -1.10
N LYS A 91 19.98 -3.74 -1.73
CA LYS A 91 20.92 -4.03 -2.82
C LYS A 91 21.94 -5.10 -2.43
N GLY A 92 22.49 -5.06 -1.21
CA GLY A 92 23.53 -5.99 -0.78
C GLY A 92 23.05 -7.36 -0.29
N ASN A 93 21.77 -7.53 0.04
CA ASN A 93 21.24 -8.74 0.66
C ASN A 93 20.24 -9.51 -0.21
N VAL A 94 19.57 -8.83 -1.15
CA VAL A 94 18.58 -9.43 -2.06
C VAL A 94 19.29 -9.99 -3.30
N GLU A 95 18.79 -11.11 -3.82
CA GLU A 95 19.31 -11.76 -5.02
C GLU A 95 18.57 -11.30 -6.28
N GLU A 96 17.24 -11.18 -6.21
CA GLU A 96 16.39 -10.83 -7.35
C GLU A 96 15.33 -9.78 -6.97
N VAL A 97 15.10 -8.81 -7.86
CA VAL A 97 13.99 -7.84 -7.76
C VAL A 97 13.06 -8.06 -8.95
N HIS A 98 11.87 -8.59 -8.68
CA HIS A 98 10.84 -8.80 -9.69
C HIS A 98 9.90 -7.61 -9.76
N VAL A 99 9.82 -6.99 -10.93
CA VAL A 99 8.86 -5.91 -11.21
C VAL A 99 7.72 -6.45 -12.04
N ARG A 100 6.49 -6.32 -11.54
CA ARG A 100 5.28 -6.87 -12.17
C ARG A 100 4.24 -5.79 -12.38
N SER A 101 3.36 -6.00 -13.37
CA SER A 101 2.25 -5.08 -13.62
C SER A 101 1.25 -5.11 -12.48
N ALA A 102 0.88 -3.93 -11.97
CA ALA A 102 -0.33 -3.75 -11.18
C ALA A 102 -1.51 -3.47 -12.13
N THR A 103 -2.69 -4.00 -11.79
CA THR A 103 -3.91 -3.75 -12.57
C THR A 103 -4.48 -2.34 -12.35
N THR A 104 -4.27 -1.78 -11.15
CA THR A 104 -4.70 -0.44 -10.76
C THR A 104 -3.66 0.19 -9.83
N LYS A 105 -3.70 1.52 -9.64
CA LYS A 105 -2.82 2.22 -8.68
C LYS A 105 -3.00 1.68 -7.24
N GLN A 106 -4.20 1.21 -6.88
CA GLN A 106 -4.46 0.61 -5.56
C GLN A 106 -3.86 -0.80 -5.40
N ASN A 107 -3.44 -1.44 -6.50
CA ASN A 107 -2.78 -2.74 -6.47
C ASN A 107 -1.25 -2.63 -6.53
N GLU A 108 -0.71 -1.40 -6.51
CA GLU A 108 0.71 -1.17 -6.31
C GLU A 108 1.14 -1.60 -4.91
N GLY A 109 2.38 -2.07 -4.80
CA GLY A 109 2.90 -2.53 -3.52
C GLY A 109 4.14 -3.39 -3.67
N SER A 110 4.79 -3.62 -2.55
CA SER A 110 5.97 -4.48 -2.44
C SER A 110 5.77 -5.63 -1.46
N ASN A 111 6.55 -6.69 -1.65
CA ASN A 111 6.62 -7.80 -0.71
C ASN A 111 7.98 -8.50 -0.76
N LEU A 112 8.36 -9.17 0.32
CA LEU A 112 9.48 -10.11 0.37
C LEU A 112 8.99 -11.54 0.12
N VAL A 113 9.71 -12.28 -0.72
CA VAL A 113 9.46 -13.69 -1.00
C VAL A 113 10.76 -14.49 -0.92
N ASP A 114 10.64 -15.82 -0.91
CA ASP A 114 11.78 -16.74 -0.85
C ASP A 114 12.73 -16.45 0.34
N ASP A 115 12.15 -16.41 1.55
CA ASP A 115 12.86 -16.11 2.82
C ASP A 115 13.65 -14.79 2.80
N GLY A 116 13.15 -13.79 2.06
CA GLY A 116 13.75 -12.46 1.97
C GLY A 116 14.87 -12.34 0.93
N LYS A 117 15.08 -13.35 0.10
CA LYS A 117 16.05 -13.30 -1.01
C LYS A 117 15.51 -12.59 -2.25
N LYS A 118 14.19 -12.48 -2.38
CA LYS A 118 13.55 -11.90 -3.56
C LYS A 118 12.58 -10.82 -3.15
N VAL A 119 12.65 -9.69 -3.85
CA VAL A 119 11.71 -8.57 -3.69
C VAL A 119 10.74 -8.61 -4.86
N LEU A 120 9.45 -8.53 -4.56
CA LEU A 120 8.40 -8.36 -5.57
C LEU A 120 7.86 -6.94 -5.47
N ILE A 121 7.93 -6.17 -6.55
CA ILE A 121 7.34 -4.83 -6.66
C ILE A 121 6.28 -4.86 -7.75
N ARG A 122 5.06 -4.43 -7.42
CA ARG A 122 3.97 -4.24 -8.38
C ARG A 122 3.81 -2.76 -8.66
N LEU A 123 3.89 -2.38 -9.93
CA LEU A 123 3.77 -0.99 -10.37
C LEU A 123 2.71 -0.86 -11.45
N TYR A 124 1.95 0.23 -11.40
CA TYR A 124 1.10 0.62 -12.50
C TYR A 124 1.98 1.22 -13.60
N SER A 125 1.80 0.77 -14.84
CA SER A 125 2.61 1.17 -16.00
C SER A 125 2.76 2.69 -16.16
N ASP A 126 1.70 3.45 -15.87
CA ASP A 126 1.66 4.89 -16.12
C ASP A 126 2.66 5.65 -15.23
N GLN A 127 3.12 5.05 -14.12
CA GLN A 127 4.17 5.63 -13.28
C GLN A 127 5.45 5.90 -14.07
N PHE A 128 5.81 5.00 -15.00
CA PHE A 128 7.01 5.13 -15.83
C PHE A 128 6.91 6.33 -16.79
N ILE A 129 5.70 6.67 -17.23
CA ILE A 129 5.45 7.77 -18.16
C ILE A 129 5.39 9.10 -17.42
N GLU A 130 4.76 9.13 -16.25
CA GLU A 130 4.70 10.32 -15.38
C GLU A 130 6.11 10.72 -14.84
N GLY A 131 7.06 9.78 -14.81
CA GLY A 131 8.52 9.97 -14.66
C GLY A 131 9.01 10.49 -13.30
N LYS A 132 8.45 11.59 -12.78
CA LYS A 132 8.83 12.15 -11.47
C LYS A 132 8.18 11.45 -10.30
N ARG A 133 7.08 10.73 -10.54
CA ARG A 133 6.29 10.10 -9.49
C ARG A 133 6.80 8.69 -9.15
N ILE A 134 7.34 7.97 -10.13
CA ILE A 134 7.77 6.58 -9.95
C ILE A 134 8.84 6.44 -8.87
N CYS A 135 9.85 7.32 -8.82
CA CYS A 135 10.88 7.28 -7.78
C CYS A 135 10.27 7.45 -6.37
N LYS A 136 9.19 8.24 -6.23
CA LYS A 136 8.48 8.40 -4.94
C LYS A 136 7.78 7.11 -4.54
N VAL A 137 7.11 6.46 -5.50
CA VAL A 137 6.43 5.17 -5.28
C VAL A 137 7.44 4.08 -4.95
N LEU A 138 8.50 3.96 -5.74
CA LEU A 138 9.58 3.01 -5.52
C LEU A 138 10.23 3.20 -4.15
N ARG A 139 10.56 4.43 -3.78
CA ARG A 139 11.15 4.73 -2.47
C ARG A 139 10.20 4.36 -1.32
N HIS A 140 8.93 4.69 -1.44
CA HIS A 140 7.91 4.31 -0.46
C HIS A 140 7.82 2.79 -0.30
N GLU A 141 7.81 2.06 -1.40
CA GLU A 141 7.76 0.59 -1.38
C GLU A 141 9.06 -0.06 -0.90
N LEU A 142 10.23 0.50 -1.25
CA LEU A 142 11.50 0.00 -0.74
C LEU A 142 11.68 0.27 0.76
N MET A 143 11.06 1.31 1.32
CA MET A 143 11.00 1.48 2.78
C MET A 143 10.20 0.36 3.46
N HIS A 144 9.08 -0.09 2.86
CA HIS A 144 8.36 -1.29 3.35
C HIS A 144 9.29 -2.52 3.34
N VAL A 145 10.01 -2.73 2.24
CA VAL A 145 10.96 -3.85 2.12
C VAL A 145 12.09 -3.76 3.16
N SER A 146 12.68 -2.58 3.33
CA SER A 146 13.76 -2.36 4.31
C SER A 146 13.29 -2.68 5.73
N ASP A 147 12.08 -2.24 6.10
CA ASP A 147 11.46 -2.62 7.38
C ASP A 147 11.25 -4.14 7.48
N MET A 148 10.73 -4.80 6.44
CA MET A 148 10.55 -6.25 6.44
C MET A 148 11.87 -7.03 6.59
N MET A 149 12.99 -6.48 6.12
CA MET A 149 14.33 -7.07 6.25
C MET A 149 14.97 -6.78 7.61
N ASP A 150 14.55 -5.71 8.30
CA ASP A 150 15.06 -5.36 9.62
C ASP A 150 14.51 -6.29 10.70
N LYS A 151 15.42 -7.06 11.31
CA LYS A 151 15.10 -7.94 12.43
C LYS A 151 14.53 -7.17 13.63
N SER A 152 14.87 -5.90 13.79
CA SER A 152 14.36 -5.06 14.88
C SER A 152 12.90 -4.64 14.66
N PHE A 153 12.47 -4.53 13.40
CA PHE A 153 11.07 -4.30 13.03
C PHE A 153 10.20 -5.52 13.29
N GLY A 154 10.77 -6.73 13.11
CA GLY A 154 10.15 -7.99 13.53
C GLY A 154 9.01 -8.44 12.62
N TYR A 155 9.10 -8.18 11.30
CA TYR A 155 8.04 -8.55 10.36
C TYR A 155 7.72 -10.05 10.37
N GLY A 156 6.46 -10.39 10.62
CA GLY A 156 5.92 -11.73 10.53
C GLY A 156 4.75 -11.76 9.54
N ALA A 157 4.74 -12.72 8.62
CA ALA A 157 3.57 -12.99 7.78
C ALA A 157 2.50 -13.71 8.62
N GLU A 158 1.87 -12.99 9.55
CA GLU A 158 0.85 -13.55 10.43
C GLU A 158 -0.45 -13.81 9.67
N LEU A 159 -1.01 -15.00 9.88
CA LEU A 159 -2.41 -15.28 9.56
C LEU A 159 -3.26 -14.78 10.73
N LEU A 160 -4.16 -13.84 10.45
CA LEU A 160 -5.11 -13.35 11.44
C LEU A 160 -6.23 -14.39 11.59
N ASP A 161 -6.39 -14.92 12.80
CA ASP A 161 -7.49 -15.83 13.14
C ASP A 161 -8.76 -15.03 13.45
N CYS A 162 -9.32 -14.40 12.40
CA CYS A 162 -10.56 -13.63 12.49
C CYS A 162 -11.36 -13.73 11.18
N PRO A 163 -12.65 -13.33 11.19
CA PRO A 163 -13.46 -13.34 9.98
C PRO A 163 -12.84 -12.47 8.87
N PRO A 164 -12.99 -12.82 7.57
CA PRO A 164 -12.34 -12.12 6.46
C PRO A 164 -12.62 -10.61 6.40
N MET A 165 -13.77 -10.20 6.94
CA MET A 165 -14.15 -8.79 6.99
C MET A 165 -13.36 -8.02 8.06
N GLU A 166 -13.20 -8.61 9.24
CA GLU A 166 -12.37 -8.05 10.31
C GLU A 166 -10.89 -8.04 9.89
N GLU A 167 -10.42 -9.13 9.26
CA GLU A 167 -9.07 -9.24 8.72
C GLU A 167 -8.75 -8.06 7.79
N ARG A 168 -9.67 -7.74 6.88
CA ARG A 168 -9.50 -6.62 5.95
C ARG A 168 -9.40 -5.27 6.67
N ILE A 169 -10.24 -5.00 7.67
CA ILE A 169 -10.16 -3.76 8.46
C ILE A 169 -8.80 -3.65 9.16
N ILE A 170 -8.35 -4.75 9.77
CA ILE A 170 -7.05 -4.80 10.45
C ILE A 170 -5.93 -4.54 9.44
N ARG A 171 -5.97 -5.16 8.26
CA ARG A 171 -4.98 -4.93 7.18
C ARG A 171 -4.96 -3.49 6.69
N ASP A 172 -6.13 -2.88 6.48
CA ASP A 172 -6.24 -1.50 6.00
C ASP A 172 -5.67 -0.52 7.05
N ARG A 173 -5.97 -0.72 8.34
CA ARG A 173 -5.39 0.06 9.46
C ARG A 173 -3.89 -0.15 9.59
N TYR A 174 -3.43 -1.40 9.49
CA TYR A 174 -2.02 -1.76 9.58
C TYR A 174 -1.23 -1.07 8.45
N ARG A 175 -1.72 -1.13 7.22
CA ARG A 175 -1.10 -0.45 6.08
C ARG A 175 -1.06 1.06 6.28
N LEU A 176 -2.13 1.66 6.80
CA LEU A 176 -2.18 3.08 7.10
C LEU A 176 -1.12 3.50 8.13
N PHE A 177 -0.99 2.76 9.24
CA PHE A 177 0.04 3.07 10.25
C PHE A 177 1.46 2.97 9.67
N TRP A 178 1.71 1.92 8.89
CA TRP A 178 3.01 1.72 8.25
C TRP A 178 3.31 2.83 7.24
N ASP A 179 2.33 3.20 6.43
CA ASP A 179 2.45 4.28 5.44
C ASP A 179 2.70 5.66 6.09
N ILE A 180 2.05 5.96 7.22
CA ILE A 180 2.31 7.19 8.01
C ILE A 180 3.74 7.17 8.54
N TYR A 181 4.18 6.04 9.09
CA TYR A 181 5.52 5.87 9.66
C TYR A 181 6.62 5.99 8.59
N ILE A 182 6.40 5.44 7.40
CA ILE A 182 7.29 5.62 6.25
C ILE A 182 7.30 7.07 5.79
N GLY A 183 6.12 7.70 5.65
CA GLY A 183 6.00 9.10 5.23
C GLY A 183 6.80 10.04 6.12
N GLY A 184 6.70 9.88 7.44
CA GLY A 184 7.46 10.67 8.41
C GLY A 184 8.97 10.47 8.31
N ARG A 185 9.44 9.23 8.14
CA ARG A 185 10.88 8.95 7.95
C ARG A 185 11.42 9.53 6.64
N LEU A 186 10.67 9.40 5.55
CA LEU A 186 11.05 9.96 4.26
C LEU A 186 11.13 11.49 4.31
N GLU A 187 10.17 12.17 4.95
CA GLU A 187 10.20 13.62 5.11
C GLU A 187 11.41 14.06 5.96
N LYS A 188 11.70 13.34 7.05
CA LYS A 188 12.87 13.61 7.91
C LYS A 188 14.20 13.49 7.16
N ASP A 189 14.28 12.55 6.22
CA ASP A 189 15.43 12.37 5.34
C ASP A 189 15.47 13.37 4.17
N GLY A 190 14.51 14.31 4.11
CA GLY A 190 14.41 15.33 3.07
C GLY A 190 13.97 14.78 1.71
N ARG A 191 13.36 13.59 1.70
CA ARG A 191 12.94 12.90 0.48
C ARG A 191 11.45 13.11 0.22
N GLU A 192 11.08 13.16 -1.05
CA GLU A 192 9.68 13.32 -1.46
C GLU A 192 8.87 12.05 -1.17
N THR A 193 7.66 12.24 -0.64
CA THR A 193 6.68 11.18 -0.32
C THR A 193 5.61 11.05 -1.42
N ILE A 194 4.92 9.90 -1.45
CA ILE A 194 3.80 9.67 -2.39
C ILE A 194 2.54 10.46 -2.03
N ALA A 195 2.37 10.79 -0.76
CA ALA A 195 1.25 11.51 -0.20
C ALA A 195 1.76 12.55 0.78
N THR A 196 1.11 13.71 0.84
CA THR A 196 1.48 14.75 1.79
C THR A 196 1.13 14.33 3.22
N ARG A 197 1.73 15.01 4.19
CA ARG A 197 1.42 14.84 5.60
C ARG A 197 -0.07 15.10 5.87
N GLU A 198 -0.63 16.12 5.22
CA GLU A 198 -2.05 16.49 5.30
C GLU A 198 -2.95 15.39 4.71
N ASP A 199 -2.57 14.79 3.59
CA ASP A 199 -3.34 13.69 2.99
C ASP A 199 -3.37 12.47 3.92
N ARG A 200 -2.21 12.11 4.50
CA ARG A 200 -2.13 11.03 5.48
C ARG A 200 -2.90 11.33 6.76
N LYS A 201 -2.93 12.59 7.20
CA LYS A 201 -3.74 13.01 8.35
C LYS A 201 -5.23 12.87 8.06
N LYS A 202 -5.70 13.30 6.89
CA LYS A 202 -7.12 13.13 6.48
C LYS A 202 -7.51 11.67 6.42
N GLU A 203 -6.66 10.82 5.86
CA GLU A 203 -6.87 9.38 5.82
C GLU A 203 -6.97 8.81 7.25
N PHE A 204 -6.03 9.16 8.12
CA PHE A 204 -6.06 8.80 9.54
C PHE A 204 -7.35 9.21 10.25
N ASP A 205 -7.77 10.45 10.08
CA ASP A 205 -9.00 10.97 10.70
C ASP A 205 -10.25 10.22 10.21
N SER A 206 -10.26 9.79 8.94
CA SER A 206 -11.38 9.02 8.38
C SER A 206 -11.50 7.62 9.01
N PHE A 207 -10.37 6.97 9.31
CA PHE A 207 -10.34 5.64 9.95
C PHE A 207 -10.66 5.70 11.44
N PHE A 208 -10.26 6.78 12.12
CA PHE A 208 -10.34 6.89 13.58
C PHE A 208 -11.34 7.96 14.04
N GLY A 209 -12.39 8.20 13.26
CA GLY A 209 -13.47 9.16 13.51
C GLY A 209 -13.98 9.23 14.96
N LYS A 210 -14.01 8.07 15.65
CA LYS A 210 -14.49 7.92 17.03
C LYS A 210 -13.55 8.49 18.09
N ILE A 211 -12.26 8.65 17.79
CA ILE A 211 -11.28 9.23 18.70
C ILE A 211 -11.41 10.76 18.64
N PRO A 212 -11.43 11.48 19.78
CA PRO A 212 -11.44 12.94 19.79
C PRO A 212 -10.31 13.54 18.97
N GLU A 213 -10.59 14.60 18.21
CA GLU A 213 -9.65 15.23 17.27
C GLU A 213 -8.29 15.53 17.91
N LYS A 214 -8.27 16.17 19.08
CA LYS A 214 -7.02 16.46 19.82
C LYS A 214 -6.19 15.21 20.10
N THR A 215 -6.85 14.10 20.44
CA THR A 215 -6.18 12.83 20.69
C THR A 215 -5.66 12.23 19.38
N ARG A 216 -6.43 12.32 18.28
CA ARG A 216 -5.98 11.89 16.94
C ARG A 216 -4.77 12.65 16.47
N ASP A 217 -4.74 13.96 16.67
CA ASP A 217 -3.60 14.81 16.33
C ASP A 217 -2.35 14.33 17.07
N LEU A 218 -2.42 14.16 18.39
CA LEU A 218 -1.29 13.67 19.19
C LEU A 218 -0.79 12.29 18.76
N ILE A 219 -1.70 11.37 18.43
CA ILE A 219 -1.33 10.03 17.94
C ILE A 219 -0.61 10.16 16.59
N PHE A 220 -1.19 10.90 15.66
CA PHE A 220 -0.63 11.08 14.32
C PHE A 220 0.77 11.70 14.39
N GLU A 221 0.94 12.77 15.18
CA GLU A 221 2.24 13.42 15.41
C GLU A 221 3.28 12.41 15.90
N LYS A 222 2.94 11.59 16.91
CA LYS A 222 3.87 10.61 17.48
C LYS A 222 4.32 9.57 16.45
N ILE A 223 3.40 9.09 15.61
CA ILE A 223 3.72 8.11 14.56
C ILE A 223 4.55 8.78 13.46
N TRP A 224 4.18 9.98 13.04
CA TRP A 224 4.87 10.73 11.98
C TRP A 224 6.28 11.15 12.39
N GLU A 225 6.48 11.66 13.61
CA GLU A 225 7.81 12.03 14.12
C GLU A 225 8.75 10.81 14.24
N GLY A 226 8.19 9.61 14.43
CA GLY A 226 8.94 8.37 14.48
C GLY A 226 10.01 8.32 15.58
N LYS A 227 9.81 9.03 16.70
CA LYS A 227 10.77 9.08 17.82
C LYS A 227 10.98 7.71 18.46
N GLU A 228 9.93 6.91 18.52
CA GLU A 228 9.98 5.51 18.94
C GLU A 228 9.86 4.61 17.70
N PRO A 229 10.67 3.53 17.59
CA PRO A 229 10.48 2.52 16.57
C PRO A 229 9.06 1.94 16.64
N LEU A 230 8.37 1.93 15.51
CA LEU A 230 7.05 1.32 15.39
C LEU A 230 7.24 -0.08 14.78
N THR A 231 7.28 -1.10 15.64
CA THR A 231 7.50 -2.50 15.23
C THR A 231 6.25 -3.11 14.60
N HIS A 232 6.42 -4.22 13.88
CA HIS A 232 5.34 -5.00 13.30
C HIS A 232 4.25 -5.34 14.32
N ASP A 233 4.62 -5.96 15.45
CA ASP A 233 3.69 -6.36 16.51
C ASP A 233 2.89 -5.17 17.06
N LYS A 234 3.55 -4.02 17.27
CA LYS A 234 2.89 -2.80 17.76
C LYS A 234 1.87 -2.28 16.76
N MET A 235 2.18 -2.29 15.46
CA MET A 235 1.21 -1.93 14.41
C MET A 235 0.03 -2.90 14.36
N ILE A 236 0.26 -4.21 14.50
CA ILE A 236 -0.80 -5.22 14.52
C ILE A 236 -1.71 -5.02 15.74
N GLU A 237 -1.15 -4.83 16.93
CA GLU A 237 -1.92 -4.55 18.16
C GLU A 237 -2.79 -3.29 18.01
N MET A 238 -2.21 -2.20 17.51
CA MET A 238 -2.92 -0.95 17.24
C MET A 238 -4.04 -1.11 16.20
N SER A 239 -3.86 -2.00 15.23
CA SER A 239 -4.85 -2.23 14.18
C SER A 239 -6.06 -3.02 14.68
N LYS A 240 -5.84 -3.91 15.65
CA LYS A 240 -6.86 -4.74 16.32
C LYS A 240 -7.65 -3.93 17.34
N ASP A 241 -6.99 -3.14 18.20
CA ASP A 241 -7.63 -2.49 19.35
C ASP A 241 -7.44 -0.95 19.34
N ILE A 242 -8.56 -0.23 19.27
CA ILE A 242 -8.58 1.24 19.31
C ILE A 242 -8.02 1.78 20.65
N LYS A 243 -8.18 1.06 21.77
CA LYS A 243 -7.66 1.48 23.08
C LYS A 243 -6.14 1.54 23.06
N LYS A 244 -5.48 0.60 22.38
CA LYS A 244 -4.02 0.60 22.18
C LYS A 244 -3.52 1.81 21.40
N ILE A 245 -4.33 2.31 20.48
CA ILE A 245 -4.02 3.56 19.77
C ILE A 245 -4.07 4.74 20.74
N VAL A 246 -5.10 4.82 21.60
CA VAL A 246 -5.24 5.93 22.56
C VAL A 246 -4.13 5.94 23.62
N GLU A 247 -3.62 4.77 24.01
CA GLU A 247 -2.46 4.65 24.90
C GLU A 247 -1.22 5.40 24.35
N ILE A 248 -1.05 5.48 23.02
CA ILE A 248 0.06 6.21 22.38
C ILE A 248 0.02 7.69 22.69
N ALA A 249 -1.17 8.30 22.77
CA ALA A 249 -1.30 9.71 23.13
C ALA A 249 -0.72 10.00 24.53
N GLY A 250 -0.61 8.98 25.39
CA GLY A 250 -0.21 9.08 26.79
C GLY A 250 -1.41 9.41 27.67
N SER A 251 -1.39 8.95 28.93
CA SER A 251 -2.44 9.21 29.92
C SER A 251 -2.53 10.68 30.39
N GLU A 252 -2.18 11.65 29.56
CA GLU A 252 -2.31 13.08 29.86
C GLU A 252 -3.61 13.64 29.26
N ASN A 253 -4.76 13.07 29.67
CA ASN A 253 -6.06 13.77 29.84
C ASN A 253 -7.29 12.87 30.06
N THR A 254 -7.15 11.63 30.56
CA THR A 254 -8.33 10.80 30.85
C THR A 254 -9.08 11.19 32.13
N ASN A 255 -8.74 12.32 32.79
CA ASN A 255 -9.47 12.82 33.95
C ASN A 255 -10.57 13.85 33.65
N ASN A 256 -10.79 14.23 32.40
CA ASN A 256 -12.05 14.85 32.02
C ASN A 256 -13.07 13.78 31.63
N ARG A 257 -13.71 13.24 32.67
CA ARG A 257 -15.05 12.64 32.60
C ARG A 257 -16.04 13.75 32.24
N GLU A 258 -15.94 14.28 31.03
CA GLU A 258 -16.87 15.28 30.53
C GLU A 258 -18.11 14.58 29.95
N LYS A 259 -19.23 15.12 30.40
CA LYS A 259 -20.60 14.64 30.22
C LYS A 259 -20.93 14.45 28.74
N GLY A 260 -21.57 13.32 28.43
CA GLY A 260 -22.41 13.12 27.26
C GLY A 260 -21.81 13.61 25.94
N ILE A 261 -21.02 12.76 25.29
CA ILE A 261 -20.64 12.93 23.88
C ILE A 261 -21.95 13.00 23.08
N GLU A 262 -22.35 14.18 22.62
CA GLU A 262 -23.30 14.30 21.50
C GLU A 262 -22.58 13.75 20.27
N ARG A 263 -22.79 12.46 20.00
CA ARG A 263 -22.20 11.74 18.89
C ARG A 263 -22.89 12.19 17.61
N ILE A 264 -22.13 12.79 16.72
CA ILE A 264 -22.57 13.27 15.39
C ILE A 264 -22.82 12.03 14.51
N ASP A 265 -23.95 12.00 13.79
CA ASP A 265 -24.24 10.96 12.80
C ASP A 265 -23.08 10.84 11.78
N PRO A 266 -22.82 9.63 11.23
CA PRO A 266 -21.74 9.43 10.26
C PRO A 266 -21.88 10.41 9.09
N ALA A 267 -20.87 11.27 8.90
CA ALA A 267 -20.86 12.23 7.81
C ALA A 267 -20.93 11.52 6.45
N GLN A 268 -21.54 12.15 5.45
CA GLN A 268 -21.62 11.59 4.09
C GLN A 268 -20.21 11.27 3.55
N GLY A 269 -20.00 10.02 3.09
CA GLY A 269 -18.69 9.57 2.58
C GLY A 269 -17.77 8.94 3.63
N THR A 270 -18.20 8.81 4.88
CA THR A 270 -17.47 8.01 5.88
C THR A 270 -17.50 6.53 5.52
N THR A 271 -16.43 5.80 5.89
CA THR A 271 -16.30 4.37 5.60
C THR A 271 -17.15 3.56 6.56
N CYS A 272 -17.85 2.56 6.02
CA CYS A 272 -18.61 1.62 6.84
C CYS A 272 -17.67 0.92 7.82
N PRO A 273 -17.98 0.87 9.14
CA PRO A 273 -17.11 0.25 10.12
C PRO A 273 -16.99 -1.27 9.95
N PHE A 274 -17.88 -1.88 9.16
CA PHE A 274 -17.82 -3.31 8.85
C PHE A 274 -17.09 -3.56 7.54
N CYS A 275 -17.44 -2.89 6.44
CA CYS A 275 -16.84 -3.21 5.14
C CYS A 275 -15.69 -2.31 4.69
N GLY A 276 -15.41 -1.22 5.42
CA GLY A 276 -14.39 -0.24 5.07
C GLY A 276 -14.69 0.58 3.81
N PHE A 277 -15.78 0.31 3.10
CA PHE A 277 -16.15 1.06 1.91
C PHE A 277 -16.81 2.40 2.28
N PRO A 278 -16.45 3.51 1.60
CA PRO A 278 -17.20 4.76 1.69
C PRO A 278 -18.66 4.50 1.35
N THR A 279 -19.56 4.94 2.23
CA THR A 279 -20.99 4.78 2.00
C THR A 279 -21.73 6.06 2.35
N SER A 280 -22.74 6.36 1.52
CA SER A 280 -23.79 7.30 1.84
C SER A 280 -25.08 6.60 2.26
N ASP A 281 -25.14 5.28 2.11
CA ASP A 281 -26.30 4.45 2.36
C ASP A 281 -26.11 3.68 3.68
N TRP A 282 -26.66 4.25 4.75
CA TRP A 282 -26.53 3.78 6.12
C TRP A 282 -27.81 3.08 6.59
N ALA A 283 -27.66 1.91 7.19
CA ALA A 283 -28.75 1.11 7.74
C ALA A 283 -29.41 1.84 8.91
N LYS A 284 -30.70 2.19 8.76
CA LYS A 284 -31.46 2.97 9.75
C LYS A 284 -32.09 2.12 10.85
N ASP A 285 -32.17 0.81 10.62
CA ASP A 285 -32.97 -0.14 11.39
C ASP A 285 -32.11 -1.27 11.98
N MET A 286 -30.78 -1.13 11.98
CA MET A 286 -29.89 -2.15 12.51
C MET A 286 -30.12 -2.42 14.00
N GLY A 287 -30.48 -1.39 14.77
CA GLY A 287 -30.82 -1.49 16.18
C GLY A 287 -32.19 -2.12 16.50
N ASN A 288 -33.01 -2.41 15.49
CA ASN A 288 -34.37 -2.90 15.72
C ASN A 288 -34.44 -4.41 15.99
N SER A 289 -33.36 -5.15 15.77
CA SER A 289 -33.29 -6.60 16.04
C SER A 289 -32.17 -6.89 17.04
N GLU A 290 -32.55 -7.18 18.28
CA GLU A 290 -31.61 -7.46 19.37
C GLU A 290 -30.71 -8.68 19.09
N GLU A 291 -31.25 -9.69 18.40
CA GLU A 291 -30.50 -10.86 17.94
C GLU A 291 -29.42 -10.51 16.90
N VAL A 292 -29.73 -9.57 15.98
CA VAL A 292 -28.74 -9.09 15.01
C VAL A 292 -27.61 -8.36 15.74
N VAL A 293 -27.98 -7.47 16.68
CA VAL A 293 -27.00 -6.70 17.47
C VAL A 293 -26.11 -7.64 18.30
N GLN A 294 -26.66 -8.72 18.84
CA GLN A 294 -25.89 -9.70 19.61
C GLN A 294 -24.85 -10.41 18.75
N VAL A 295 -25.24 -10.96 17.60
CA VAL A 295 -24.31 -11.65 16.67
C VAL A 295 -23.26 -10.69 16.11
N VAL A 296 -23.65 -9.45 15.87
CA VAL A 296 -22.69 -8.41 15.48
C VAL A 296 -21.70 -8.11 16.59
N LYS A 297 -22.13 -8.05 17.86
CA LYS A 297 -21.23 -7.81 18.99
C LYS A 297 -20.31 -8.99 19.29
N GLU A 298 -20.66 -10.19 18.85
CA GLU A 298 -19.75 -11.34 18.87
C GLU A 298 -18.59 -11.13 17.89
N ASP A 299 -18.88 -10.66 16.67
CA ASP A 299 -17.87 -10.40 15.64
C ASP A 299 -17.15 -9.03 15.84
N PHE A 300 -17.81 -8.05 16.46
CA PHE A 300 -17.31 -6.69 16.69
C PHE A 300 -17.64 -6.20 18.10
N PRO A 301 -16.87 -6.61 19.14
CA PRO A 301 -17.20 -6.31 20.54
C PRO A 301 -17.27 -4.82 20.89
N ASP A 302 -16.47 -3.99 20.21
CA ASP A 302 -16.41 -2.54 20.42
C ASP A 302 -17.42 -1.75 19.55
N TRP A 303 -18.29 -2.44 18.78
CA TRP A 303 -19.31 -1.79 17.95
C TRP A 303 -20.59 -1.47 18.74
N ASP A 304 -21.13 -0.28 18.51
CA ASP A 304 -22.41 0.20 19.03
C ASP A 304 -23.40 0.48 17.89
N VAL A 305 -24.69 0.32 18.14
CA VAL A 305 -25.75 0.57 17.15
C VAL A 305 -25.65 1.96 16.52
N ARG A 306 -25.20 2.95 17.29
CA ARG A 306 -25.02 4.34 16.81
C ARG A 306 -23.85 4.51 15.86
N ASP A 307 -22.93 3.55 15.79
CA ASP A 307 -21.83 3.57 14.80
C ASP A 307 -22.33 3.37 13.37
N SER A 308 -23.58 2.93 13.23
CA SER A 308 -24.22 2.58 11.96
C SER A 308 -23.41 1.56 11.14
N VAL A 309 -24.01 1.04 10.09
CA VAL A 309 -23.36 0.16 9.13
C VAL A 309 -23.96 0.45 7.75
N CYS A 310 -23.25 0.15 6.67
CA CYS A 310 -23.88 0.25 5.36
C CYS A 310 -25.02 -0.77 5.24
N THR A 311 -26.02 -0.47 4.41
CA THR A 311 -27.21 -1.31 4.22
C THR A 311 -26.85 -2.75 3.84
N ARG A 312 -25.81 -2.93 3.01
CA ARG A 312 -25.30 -4.26 2.61
C ARG A 312 -24.74 -5.07 3.77
N CYS A 313 -24.05 -4.42 4.70
CA CYS A 313 -23.53 -5.09 5.90
C CYS A 313 -24.65 -5.46 6.86
N ALA A 314 -25.66 -4.59 7.01
CA ALA A 314 -26.85 -4.92 7.78
C ALA A 314 -27.59 -6.13 7.20
N GLU A 315 -27.77 -6.17 5.88
CA GLU A 315 -28.39 -7.31 5.17
C GLU A 315 -27.63 -8.62 5.37
N TYR A 316 -26.29 -8.58 5.28
CA TYR A 316 -25.44 -9.75 5.53
C TYR A 316 -25.69 -10.36 6.91
N TYR A 317 -25.71 -9.53 7.97
CA TYR A 317 -25.96 -10.02 9.32
C TYR A 317 -27.40 -10.50 9.54
N ARG A 318 -28.38 -9.92 8.86
CA ARG A 318 -29.77 -10.42 8.86
C ARG A 318 -29.90 -11.79 8.19
N LEU A 319 -29.18 -12.00 7.08
CA LEU A 319 -29.09 -13.31 6.42
C LEU A 319 -28.41 -14.35 7.31
N LYS A 320 -27.32 -13.97 7.99
CA LYS A 320 -26.56 -14.86 8.90
C LYS A 320 -27.45 -15.46 9.99
N ILE A 321 -28.48 -14.73 10.45
CA ILE A 321 -29.41 -15.17 11.49
C ILE A 321 -30.76 -15.71 10.95
N GLY A 322 -30.94 -15.78 9.63
CA GLY A 322 -32.16 -16.32 9.02
C GLY A 322 -33.43 -15.45 9.15
N LYS A 323 -33.29 -14.13 9.35
CA LYS A 323 -34.42 -13.18 9.33
C LYS A 323 -34.51 -12.50 7.97
N TRP A 324 -35.35 -13.05 7.09
CA TRP A 324 -35.82 -12.39 5.86
C TRP A 324 -37.34 -12.42 5.79
#